data_AF-A0A6I3KXJ6-F1
#
_entry.id   AF-A0A6I3KXJ6-F1
#
_cell.length_a   1.000
_cell.length_b   1.000
_cell.length_c   1.000
_cell.angle_alpha   90.00
_cell.angle_beta   90.00
_cell.angle_gamma   90.00
#
_symmetry.space_group_name_H-M   'P 1'
#
loop_
_entity.id
_entity.type
_entity.pdbx_description
1 polymer ?
#
loop_
_entity_poly.entity_id
_entity_poly.type
_entity_poly.pdbx_seq_one_letter_code
_entity_poly.pdbx_strand_id
1 'polypeptide(L)'
;MSPRCNLFQNLPPTRARGSPVTAAGTARTGPGRPRDPQLDALVLTATQELLVRDGYQATTIAAVARRAGVVTTSIYRRWPGKRALVEDAIFALDTENHPVPSGDLRTDLLAWTRLFLHAAAHPAARSAIPGLLSEYHDDRESYRRLLDGGERPTIQALRELLTVAAESGQAAGDCDVEAIFEFLRGATLMRALTHGTEDADHFSRRIADALYAVAQTPTSD
;
A
#
# COMPACT_ATOMS: atom_id res chain seq x y z
N MET A 1 -9.81 -39.21 -7.51
CA MET A 1 -8.44 -39.76 -7.37
C MET A 1 -7.47 -38.76 -7.99
N SER A 2 -6.83 -37.94 -7.16
CA SER A 2 -5.65 -37.15 -7.55
C SER A 2 -4.47 -37.71 -6.77
N PRO A 3 -3.34 -38.03 -7.42
CA PRO A 3 -2.19 -38.59 -6.74
C PRO A 3 -1.41 -37.51 -5.98
N ARG A 4 -0.98 -37.88 -4.77
CA ARG A 4 0.01 -37.19 -3.95
C ARG A 4 1.40 -37.35 -4.58
N CYS A 5 2.24 -36.32 -4.49
CA CYS A 5 3.69 -36.46 -4.56
C CYS A 5 4.32 -35.76 -3.34
N ASN A 6 4.89 -36.58 -2.46
CA ASN A 6 5.76 -36.21 -1.34
C ASN A 6 7.21 -36.47 -1.79
N LEU A 7 8.05 -35.43 -1.77
CA LEU A 7 9.52 -35.49 -1.72
C LEU A 7 9.89 -34.29 -0.82
N PHE A 8 10.38 -34.39 0.41
CA PHE A 8 11.46 -35.21 0.93
C PHE A 8 11.27 -35.42 2.44
N GLN A 9 11.51 -36.65 2.90
CA GLN A 9 11.81 -37.00 4.29
C GLN A 9 13.16 -37.72 4.35
N ASN A 10 13.86 -37.53 5.47
CA ASN A 10 14.97 -38.31 6.08
C ASN A 10 16.41 -37.89 5.71
N LEU A 11 17.40 -37.74 6.62
CA LEU A 11 17.69 -38.21 8.01
C LEU A 11 18.87 -37.30 8.58
N PRO A 12 19.48 -37.43 9.80
CA PRO A 12 19.20 -38.22 11.02
C PRO A 12 19.31 -37.42 12.36
N PRO A 13 19.13 -38.09 13.54
CA PRO A 13 18.97 -37.42 14.84
C PRO A 13 20.24 -37.46 15.71
N THR A 14 20.33 -36.53 16.67
CA THR A 14 21.26 -36.64 17.80
C THR A 14 20.52 -36.34 19.11
N ARG A 15 20.46 -37.33 20.00
CA ARG A 15 19.97 -37.21 21.39
C ARG A 15 21.13 -36.89 22.33
N ALA A 16 20.92 -36.00 23.31
CA ALA A 16 21.33 -36.22 24.70
C ALA A 16 20.58 -35.28 25.66
N ARG A 17 20.36 -35.77 26.88
CA ARG A 17 19.50 -35.26 27.97
C ARG A 17 20.21 -34.25 28.87
N GLY A 18 19.42 -33.39 29.52
CA GLY A 18 19.77 -32.70 30.77
C GLY A 18 18.66 -31.73 31.23
N SER A 19 18.04 -31.99 32.38
CA SER A 19 17.19 -31.05 33.15
C SER A 19 17.96 -30.55 34.38
N PRO A 20 17.40 -29.69 35.26
CA PRO A 20 16.96 -28.31 35.05
C PRO A 20 17.80 -27.34 35.93
N VAL A 21 17.93 -26.07 35.58
CA VAL A 21 18.43 -25.03 36.51
C VAL A 21 17.43 -23.88 36.56
N THR A 22 16.80 -23.76 37.74
CA THR A 22 16.11 -22.56 38.21
C THR A 22 17.11 -21.42 38.35
N ALA A 23 16.88 -20.32 37.64
CA ALA A 23 17.38 -19.01 38.00
C ALA A 23 16.26 -17.99 37.80
N ALA A 24 15.73 -17.51 38.92
CA ALA A 24 14.87 -16.34 38.96
C ALA A 24 15.68 -15.13 38.49
N GLY A 25 15.42 -14.70 37.25
CA GLY A 25 15.89 -13.43 36.71
C GLY A 25 14.69 -12.51 36.58
N THR A 26 14.64 -11.49 37.42
CA THR A 26 13.65 -10.40 37.39
C THR A 26 13.58 -9.79 36.00
N ALA A 27 12.49 -10.07 35.28
CA ALA A 27 12.20 -9.45 34.00
C ALA A 27 11.99 -7.95 34.23
N ARG A 28 13.03 -7.16 33.92
CA ARG A 28 12.92 -5.71 33.78
C ARG A 28 12.00 -5.43 32.61
N THR A 29 10.80 -4.95 32.91
CA THR A 29 9.83 -4.40 31.96
C THR A 29 10.39 -3.11 31.35
N GLY A 30 11.12 -3.26 30.25
CA GLY A 30 11.48 -2.19 29.31
C GLY A 30 10.43 -2.05 28.18
N PRO A 31 10.50 -0.97 27.37
CA PRO A 31 9.33 -0.37 26.71
C PRO A 31 8.80 -1.22 25.55
N GLY A 32 7.50 -1.51 25.60
CA GLY A 32 6.67 -1.98 24.48
C GLY A 32 7.06 -3.32 23.87
N ARG A 33 6.28 -4.37 24.16
CA ARG A 33 6.31 -5.64 23.39
C ARG A 33 6.33 -5.31 21.89
N PRO A 34 7.24 -5.90 21.09
CA PRO A 34 7.33 -5.66 19.65
C PRO A 34 5.97 -5.78 18.97
N ARG A 35 5.76 -4.98 17.90
CA ARG A 35 4.59 -5.07 17.03
C ARG A 35 4.30 -6.54 16.74
N ASP A 36 3.05 -6.96 16.95
CA ASP A 36 2.62 -8.30 16.55
C ASP A 36 2.05 -8.17 15.13
N PRO A 37 2.84 -8.53 14.09
CA PRO A 37 2.44 -8.36 12.70
C PRO A 37 1.27 -9.27 12.33
N GLN A 38 1.07 -10.38 13.04
CA GLN A 38 -0.09 -11.24 12.82
C GLN A 38 -1.38 -10.53 13.24
N LEU A 39 -1.34 -9.77 14.34
CA LEU A 39 -2.49 -8.98 14.78
C LEU A 39 -2.79 -7.82 13.82
N ASP A 40 -1.75 -7.16 13.25
CA ASP A 40 -1.96 -6.10 12.27
C ASP A 40 -2.69 -6.64 11.04
N ALA A 41 -2.17 -7.73 10.46
CA ALA A 41 -2.79 -8.37 9.30
C ALA A 41 -4.26 -8.75 9.54
N LEU A 42 -4.59 -9.33 10.70
CA LEU A 42 -5.98 -9.68 11.04
C LEU A 42 -6.90 -8.45 11.06
N VAL A 43 -6.43 -7.34 11.64
CA VAL A 43 -7.22 -6.11 11.76
C VAL A 43 -7.38 -5.41 10.40
N LEU A 44 -6.31 -5.35 9.59
CA LEU A 44 -6.36 -4.75 8.26
C LEU A 44 -7.26 -5.57 7.31
N THR A 45 -7.14 -6.90 7.29
CA THR A 45 -8.03 -7.78 6.50
C THR A 45 -9.49 -7.63 6.93
N ALA A 46 -9.78 -7.64 8.24
CA ALA A 46 -11.15 -7.43 8.73
C ALA A 46 -11.70 -6.05 8.32
N THR A 47 -10.85 -5.03 8.25
CA THR A 47 -11.22 -3.69 7.81
C THR A 47 -11.56 -3.69 6.31
N GLN A 48 -10.71 -4.26 5.47
CA GLN A 48 -10.95 -4.40 4.03
C GLN A 48 -12.28 -5.12 3.73
N GLU A 49 -12.56 -6.24 4.41
CA GLU A 49 -13.80 -6.98 4.23
C GLU A 49 -15.04 -6.16 4.60
N LEU A 50 -14.98 -5.41 5.71
CA LEU A 50 -16.10 -4.57 6.14
C LEU A 50 -16.30 -3.37 5.20
N LEU A 51 -15.22 -2.79 4.68
CA LEU A 51 -15.29 -1.75 3.65
C LEU A 51 -16.01 -2.27 2.40
N VAL A 52 -15.67 -3.48 1.94
CA VAL A 52 -16.31 -4.09 0.77
C VAL A 52 -17.79 -4.38 1.04
N ARG A 53 -18.13 -4.88 2.23
CA ARG A 53 -19.50 -5.29 2.56
C ARG A 53 -20.43 -4.12 2.86
N ASP A 54 -19.98 -3.19 3.69
CA ASP A 54 -20.85 -2.19 4.33
C ASP A 54 -20.57 -0.75 3.87
N GLY A 55 -19.46 -0.52 3.18
CA GLY A 55 -19.04 0.82 2.80
C GLY A 55 -18.19 1.52 3.87
N TYR A 56 -17.53 2.61 3.47
CA TYR A 56 -16.77 3.45 4.41
C TYR A 56 -17.61 3.90 5.59
N GLN A 57 -18.79 4.50 5.36
CA GLN A 57 -19.58 5.15 6.41
C GLN A 57 -20.03 4.18 7.52
N ALA A 58 -20.48 2.97 7.15
CA ALA A 58 -20.96 1.97 8.12
C ALA A 58 -19.84 1.19 8.82
N THR A 59 -18.59 1.27 8.34
CA THR A 59 -17.45 0.62 8.99
C THR A 59 -17.09 1.33 10.30
N THR A 60 -17.01 0.58 11.41
CA THR A 60 -16.66 1.10 12.74
C THR A 60 -15.55 0.28 13.39
N ILE A 61 -14.75 0.89 14.27
CA ILE A 61 -13.68 0.19 15.03
C ILE A 61 -14.25 -0.98 15.84
N ALA A 62 -15.45 -0.84 16.42
CA ALA A 62 -16.10 -1.92 17.15
C ALA A 62 -16.49 -3.10 16.25
N ALA A 63 -16.98 -2.84 15.03
CA ALA A 63 -17.26 -3.88 14.06
C ALA A 63 -15.99 -4.58 13.58
N VAL A 64 -14.92 -3.82 13.33
CA VAL A 64 -13.59 -4.36 12.96
C VAL A 64 -13.05 -5.25 14.09
N ALA A 65 -13.05 -4.76 15.33
CA ALA A 65 -12.57 -5.51 16.49
C ALA A 65 -13.30 -6.85 16.64
N ARG A 66 -14.63 -6.84 16.54
CA ARG A 66 -15.46 -8.05 16.56
C ARG A 66 -15.11 -9.00 15.41
N ARG A 67 -14.91 -8.48 14.19
CA ARG A 67 -14.60 -9.28 13.00
C ARG A 67 -13.21 -9.91 13.05
N ALA A 68 -12.22 -9.18 13.56
CA ALA A 68 -10.83 -9.61 13.73
C ALA A 68 -10.60 -10.47 14.98
N GLY A 69 -11.59 -10.58 15.87
CA GLY A 69 -11.45 -11.32 17.13
C GLY A 69 -10.53 -10.64 18.15
N VAL A 70 -10.43 -9.30 18.11
CA VAL A 70 -9.59 -8.51 19.00
C VAL A 70 -10.41 -7.53 19.84
N VAL A 71 -9.81 -6.99 20.90
CA VAL A 71 -10.41 -5.91 21.69
C VAL A 71 -10.13 -4.55 21.05
N THR A 72 -11.08 -3.61 21.15
CA THR A 72 -10.96 -2.25 20.57
C THR A 72 -9.73 -1.49 21.09
N THR A 73 -9.36 -1.69 22.35
CA THR A 73 -8.15 -1.09 22.95
C THR A 73 -6.86 -1.53 22.25
N SER A 74 -6.84 -2.71 21.62
CA SER A 74 -5.69 -3.16 20.82
C SER A 74 -5.60 -2.46 19.47
N ILE A 75 -6.73 -2.05 18.90
CA ILE A 75 -6.79 -1.25 17.67
C ILE A 75 -6.37 0.19 17.99
N TYR A 76 -6.97 0.83 18.99
CA TYR A 76 -6.68 2.24 19.35
C TYR A 76 -5.22 2.51 19.71
N ARG A 77 -4.52 1.51 20.25
CA ARG A 77 -3.07 1.60 20.54
C ARG A 77 -2.22 1.79 19.28
N ARG A 78 -2.70 1.30 18.13
CA ARG A 78 -1.97 1.29 16.85
C ARG A 78 -2.51 2.34 15.88
N TRP A 79 -3.83 2.43 15.77
CA TRP A 79 -4.51 3.40 14.93
C TRP A 79 -5.32 4.35 15.81
N PRO A 80 -5.00 5.66 15.84
CA PRO A 80 -5.68 6.63 16.70
C PRO A 80 -7.17 6.82 16.35
N GLY A 81 -7.61 6.36 15.18
CA GLY A 81 -9.00 6.43 14.75
C GLY A 81 -9.30 5.61 13.50
N LYS A 82 -10.57 5.64 13.08
CA LYS A 82 -11.07 4.91 11.90
C LYS A 82 -10.32 5.31 10.63
N ARG A 83 -10.08 6.60 10.43
CA ARG A 83 -9.36 7.13 9.26
C ARG A 83 -7.98 6.48 9.12
N ALA A 84 -7.14 6.58 10.15
CA ALA A 84 -5.81 5.98 10.17
C ALA A 84 -5.83 4.46 9.95
N LEU A 85 -6.82 3.76 10.52
CA LEU A 85 -7.00 2.32 10.29
C LEU A 85 -7.36 2.01 8.83
N VAL A 86 -8.27 2.79 8.23
CA VAL A 86 -8.70 2.60 6.85
C VAL A 86 -7.60 2.96 5.87
N GLU A 87 -6.86 4.04 6.13
CA GLU A 87 -5.66 4.44 5.39
C GLU A 87 -4.68 3.28 5.32
N ASP A 88 -4.24 2.74 6.46
CA ASP A 88 -3.33 1.57 6.47
C ASP A 88 -3.95 0.35 5.78
N ALA A 89 -5.26 0.13 5.93
CA ALA A 89 -5.92 -1.03 5.32
C ALA A 89 -5.96 -0.96 3.80
N ILE A 90 -6.01 0.24 3.20
CA ILE A 90 -6.03 0.39 1.74
C ILE A 90 -4.66 0.72 1.16
N PHE A 91 -3.76 1.37 1.90
CA PHE A 91 -2.38 1.58 1.47
C PHE A 91 -1.52 0.34 1.62
N ALA A 92 -1.86 -0.61 2.50
CA ALA A 92 -1.23 -1.94 2.47
C ALA A 92 -1.51 -2.72 1.16
N LEU A 93 -2.51 -2.30 0.37
CA LEU A 93 -2.74 -2.82 -0.98
C LEU A 93 -1.80 -2.18 -2.01
N ASP A 94 -1.24 -1.01 -1.65
CA ASP A 94 -0.35 -0.20 -2.45
C ASP A 94 1.10 -0.48 -2.02
N THR A 95 1.89 -1.06 -2.92
CA THR A 95 3.29 -0.64 -3.08
C THR A 95 4.33 -0.91 -1.99
N GLU A 96 4.29 -2.04 -1.26
CA GLU A 96 5.55 -2.50 -0.63
C GLU A 96 6.63 -2.86 -1.69
N ASN A 97 6.26 -2.97 -2.97
CA ASN A 97 7.17 -3.11 -4.10
C ASN A 97 6.76 -2.20 -5.27
N HIS A 98 7.46 -1.08 -5.46
CA HIS A 98 7.41 -0.36 -6.74
C HIS A 98 7.85 -1.30 -7.89
N PRO A 99 7.41 -1.07 -9.13
CA PRO A 99 7.84 -1.89 -10.26
C PRO A 99 9.36 -1.83 -10.39
N VAL A 100 10.00 -2.98 -10.56
CA VAL A 100 11.43 -3.04 -10.86
C VAL A 100 11.68 -2.35 -12.20
N PRO A 101 12.52 -1.30 -12.27
CA PRO A 101 12.80 -0.61 -13.52
C PRO A 101 13.35 -1.55 -14.58
N SER A 102 12.80 -1.46 -15.79
CA SER A 102 13.24 -2.21 -16.96
C SER A 102 14.35 -1.51 -17.74
N GLY A 103 14.52 -0.20 -17.52
CA GLY A 103 15.43 0.66 -18.28
C GLY A 103 14.80 1.28 -19.53
N ASP A 104 13.52 1.02 -19.77
CA ASP A 104 12.70 1.74 -20.75
C ASP A 104 11.61 2.53 -20.03
N LEU A 105 11.77 3.87 -19.98
CA LEU A 105 10.86 4.73 -19.22
C LEU A 105 9.39 4.55 -19.60
N ARG A 106 9.06 4.31 -20.87
CA ARG A 106 7.66 4.10 -21.29
C ARG A 106 7.09 2.81 -20.68
N THR A 107 7.85 1.73 -20.70
CA THR A 107 7.50 0.45 -20.07
C THR A 107 7.37 0.60 -18.56
N ASP A 108 8.26 1.35 -17.94
CA ASP A 108 8.24 1.60 -16.50
C ASP A 108 7.01 2.43 -16.10
N LEU A 109 6.72 3.54 -16.79
CA LEU A 109 5.52 4.35 -16.56
C LEU A 109 4.21 3.56 -16.79
N LEU A 110 4.21 2.60 -17.72
CA LEU A 110 3.08 1.67 -17.89
C LEU A 110 2.92 0.74 -16.67
N ALA A 111 4.01 0.22 -16.12
CA ALA A 111 3.97 -0.61 -14.92
C ALA A 111 3.46 0.19 -13.71
N TRP A 112 3.94 1.42 -13.54
CA TRP A 112 3.45 2.36 -12.52
C TRP A 112 1.96 2.68 -12.69
N THR A 113 1.51 2.94 -13.92
CA THR A 113 0.09 3.21 -14.20
C THR A 113 -0.81 2.03 -13.86
N ARG A 114 -0.37 0.81 -14.17
CA ARG A 114 -1.11 -0.42 -13.84
C ARG A 114 -1.18 -0.66 -12.34
N LEU A 115 -0.07 -0.45 -11.64
CA LEU A 115 0.03 -0.58 -10.19
C LEU A 115 -0.99 0.33 -9.50
N PHE A 116 -0.96 1.63 -9.82
CA PHE A 116 -1.87 2.62 -9.22
C PHE A 116 -3.34 2.33 -9.56
N LEU A 117 -3.62 1.97 -10.81
CA LEU A 117 -4.99 1.60 -11.20
C LEU A 117 -5.47 0.37 -10.44
N HIS A 118 -4.63 -0.65 -10.29
CA HIS A 118 -4.99 -1.88 -9.60
C HIS A 118 -5.27 -1.63 -8.12
N ALA A 119 -4.39 -0.88 -7.44
CA ALA A 119 -4.57 -0.52 -6.04
C ALA A 119 -5.84 0.31 -5.82
N ALA A 120 -6.03 1.39 -6.61
CA ALA A 120 -7.21 2.24 -6.52
C ALA A 120 -8.51 1.50 -6.89
N ALA A 121 -8.45 0.52 -7.81
CA ALA A 121 -9.60 -0.26 -8.23
C ALA A 121 -9.92 -1.44 -7.29
N HIS A 122 -9.08 -1.73 -6.30
CA HIS A 122 -9.38 -2.75 -5.30
C HIS A 122 -10.72 -2.43 -4.62
N PRO A 123 -11.63 -3.41 -4.43
CA PRO A 123 -12.97 -3.15 -3.91
C PRO A 123 -13.00 -2.38 -2.57
N ALA A 124 -12.08 -2.69 -1.66
CA ALA A 124 -11.96 -1.97 -0.39
C ALA A 124 -11.52 -0.51 -0.58
N ALA A 125 -10.56 -0.26 -1.49
CA ALA A 125 -10.09 1.08 -1.81
C ALA A 125 -11.19 1.92 -2.47
N ARG A 126 -11.87 1.36 -3.49
CA ARG A 126 -13.02 2.01 -4.15
C ARG A 126 -14.14 2.39 -3.18
N SER A 127 -14.36 1.55 -2.16
CA SER A 127 -15.34 1.81 -1.11
C SER A 127 -14.89 2.88 -0.10
N ALA A 128 -13.59 2.91 0.22
CA ALA A 128 -13.02 3.80 1.23
C ALA A 128 -12.76 5.23 0.72
N ILE A 129 -12.17 5.37 -0.47
CA ILE A 129 -11.58 6.63 -0.93
C ILE A 129 -12.58 7.79 -0.98
N PRO A 130 -13.83 7.64 -1.47
CA PRO A 130 -14.79 8.75 -1.43
C PRO A 130 -15.04 9.31 -0.03
N GLY A 131 -15.08 8.43 0.98
CA GLY A 131 -15.25 8.82 2.38
C GLY A 131 -14.01 9.52 2.94
N LEU A 132 -12.82 9.01 2.62
CA LEU A 132 -11.55 9.64 3.01
C LEU A 132 -11.37 11.03 2.38
N LEU A 133 -11.69 11.19 1.10
CA LEU A 133 -11.64 12.49 0.42
C LEU A 133 -12.56 13.52 1.11
N SER A 134 -13.75 13.10 1.52
CA SER A 134 -14.65 13.96 2.30
C SER A 134 -14.01 14.39 3.63
N GLU A 135 -13.37 13.47 4.36
CA GLU A 135 -12.71 13.79 5.63
C GLU A 135 -11.48 14.71 5.45
N TYR A 136 -10.72 14.56 4.36
CA TYR A 136 -9.58 15.43 4.05
C TYR A 136 -9.98 16.86 3.69
N HIS A 137 -11.16 17.04 3.09
CA HIS A 137 -11.69 18.37 2.82
C HIS A 137 -11.97 19.15 4.12
N ASP A 138 -12.43 18.45 5.15
CA ASP A 138 -12.77 19.05 6.45
C ASP A 138 -11.53 19.27 7.34
N ASP A 139 -10.45 18.49 7.13
CA ASP A 139 -9.19 18.61 7.88
C ASP A 139 -7.93 18.53 6.98
N ARG A 140 -7.38 19.72 6.68
CA ARG A 140 -6.15 19.85 5.87
C ARG A 140 -4.90 19.26 6.54
N GLU A 141 -4.86 19.13 7.86
CA GLU A 141 -3.72 18.50 8.55
C GLU A 141 -3.73 16.99 8.32
N SER A 142 -4.92 16.38 8.28
CA SER A 142 -5.10 14.97 7.93
C SER A 142 -4.61 14.66 6.52
N TYR A 143 -4.89 15.52 5.54
CA TYR A 143 -4.34 15.37 4.19
C TYR A 143 -2.81 15.46 4.17
N ARG A 144 -2.20 16.40 4.91
CA ARG A 144 -0.73 16.50 4.98
C ARG A 144 -0.08 15.25 5.56
N ARG A 145 -0.66 14.64 6.59
CA ARG A 145 -0.13 13.40 7.18
C ARG A 145 -0.15 12.23 6.19
N LEU A 146 -1.18 12.17 5.33
CA LEU A 146 -1.21 11.22 4.23
C LEU A 146 -0.03 11.46 3.26
N LEU A 147 0.17 12.71 2.83
CA LEU A 147 1.28 13.06 1.94
C LEU A 147 2.63 12.65 2.56
N ASP A 148 2.85 13.04 3.82
CA ASP A 148 4.12 12.83 4.51
C ASP A 148 4.44 11.36 4.79
N GLY A 149 3.44 10.56 5.15
CA GLY A 149 3.61 9.16 5.56
C GLY A 149 3.47 8.13 4.44
N GLY A 150 2.64 8.41 3.42
CA GLY A 150 2.30 7.45 2.36
C GLY A 150 2.83 7.81 0.98
N GLU A 151 2.82 9.09 0.60
CA GLU A 151 3.11 9.48 -0.78
C GLU A 151 4.57 9.83 -1.02
N ARG A 152 5.26 10.40 -0.02
CA ARG A 152 6.67 10.78 -0.14
C ARG A 152 7.61 9.65 -0.58
N PRO A 153 7.53 8.41 -0.04
CA PRO A 153 8.36 7.30 -0.51
C PRO A 153 8.11 6.98 -1.99
N THR A 154 6.84 7.01 -2.40
CA THR A 154 6.43 6.73 -3.78
C THR A 154 6.87 7.81 -4.75
N ILE A 155 6.76 9.09 -4.37
CA ILE A 155 7.29 10.22 -5.14
C ILE A 155 8.82 10.12 -5.26
N GLN A 156 9.50 9.74 -4.19
CA GLN A 156 10.96 9.55 -4.20
C GLN A 156 11.38 8.43 -5.15
N ALA A 157 10.69 7.28 -5.13
CA ALA A 157 10.97 6.19 -6.06
C ALA A 157 10.69 6.58 -7.53
N LEU A 158 9.65 7.37 -7.79
CA LEU A 158 9.38 7.91 -9.13
C LEU A 158 10.45 8.92 -9.56
N ARG A 159 10.94 9.75 -8.64
CA ARG A 159 12.06 10.70 -8.88
C ARG A 159 13.34 9.96 -9.28
N GLU A 160 13.66 8.87 -8.59
CA GLU A 160 14.81 8.03 -8.89
C GLU A 160 14.69 7.40 -10.29
N LEU A 161 13.52 6.87 -10.64
CA LEU A 161 13.24 6.35 -11.99
C LEU A 161 13.48 7.43 -13.06
N LEU A 162 12.94 8.64 -12.87
CA LEU A 162 13.04 9.73 -13.83
C LEU A 162 14.47 10.29 -13.95
N THR A 163 15.23 10.29 -12.85
CA THR A 163 16.64 10.70 -12.85
C THR A 163 17.48 9.75 -13.70
N VAL A 164 17.33 8.44 -13.52
CA VAL A 164 18.02 7.43 -14.35
C VAL A 164 17.58 7.53 -15.82
N ALA A 165 16.29 7.76 -16.07
CA ALA A 165 15.80 7.97 -17.42
C ALA A 165 16.41 9.22 -18.07
N ALA A 166 16.60 10.31 -17.33
CA ALA A 166 17.24 11.53 -17.82
C ALA A 166 18.73 11.30 -18.18
N GLU A 167 19.47 10.51 -17.40
CA GLU A 167 20.86 10.14 -17.71
C GLU A 167 20.98 9.41 -19.06
N SER A 168 19.93 8.69 -19.48
CA SER A 168 19.85 7.99 -20.77
C SER A 168 19.13 8.78 -21.87
N GLY A 169 18.73 10.03 -21.61
CA GLY A 169 18.03 10.89 -22.57
C GLY A 169 16.57 10.51 -22.83
N GLN A 170 15.95 9.70 -21.95
CA GLN A 170 14.54 9.29 -22.05
C GLN A 170 13.58 10.28 -21.36
N ALA A 171 14.10 11.19 -20.54
CA ALA A 171 13.36 12.26 -19.85
C ALA A 171 14.17 13.57 -19.85
N ALA A 172 13.47 14.70 -19.66
CA ALA A 172 14.11 15.97 -19.38
C ALA A 172 14.77 15.95 -17.99
N GLY A 173 15.98 16.50 -17.88
CA GLY A 173 16.76 16.49 -16.64
C GLY A 173 16.12 17.30 -15.50
N ASP A 174 15.23 18.23 -15.84
CA ASP A 174 14.49 19.10 -14.94
C ASP A 174 12.99 18.78 -14.91
N CYS A 175 12.56 17.58 -15.33
CA CYS A 175 11.13 17.24 -15.36
C CYS A 175 10.44 17.36 -13.99
N ASP A 176 9.19 17.84 -14.01
CA ASP A 176 8.36 18.00 -12.82
C ASP A 176 7.78 16.65 -12.35
N VAL A 177 8.49 16.01 -11.42
CA VAL A 177 8.11 14.70 -10.86
C VAL A 177 6.78 14.76 -10.11
N GLU A 178 6.54 15.87 -9.42
CA GLU A 178 5.33 16.12 -8.66
C GLU A 178 4.11 16.19 -9.59
N ALA A 179 4.21 16.93 -10.70
CA ALA A 179 3.16 16.96 -11.72
C ALA A 179 2.91 15.57 -12.34
N ILE A 180 3.97 14.81 -12.65
CA ILE A 180 3.84 13.44 -13.18
C ILE A 180 3.10 12.54 -12.17
N PHE A 181 3.46 12.62 -10.89
CA PHE A 181 2.81 11.86 -9.83
C PHE A 181 1.33 12.27 -9.67
N GLU A 182 1.04 13.57 -9.66
CA GLU A 182 -0.33 14.09 -9.58
C GLU A 182 -1.20 13.62 -10.75
N PHE A 183 -0.68 13.65 -11.99
CA PHE A 183 -1.40 13.13 -13.15
C PHE A 183 -1.60 11.63 -13.09
N LEU A 184 -0.56 10.87 -12.73
CA LEU A 184 -0.63 9.42 -12.57
C LEU A 184 -1.72 9.04 -11.56
N ARG A 185 -1.66 9.61 -10.36
CA ARG A 185 -2.61 9.35 -9.27
C ARG A 185 -4.00 9.83 -9.62
N GLY A 186 -4.15 11.06 -10.11
CA GLY A 186 -5.45 11.65 -10.44
C GLY A 186 -6.19 10.87 -11.51
N ALA A 187 -5.49 10.51 -12.60
CA ALA A 187 -6.09 9.74 -13.70
C ALA A 187 -6.51 8.34 -13.26
N THR A 188 -5.62 7.60 -12.58
CA THR A 188 -5.88 6.23 -12.13
C THR A 188 -6.97 6.17 -11.06
N LEU A 189 -6.97 7.12 -10.11
CA LEU A 189 -8.00 7.24 -9.09
C LEU A 189 -9.38 7.51 -9.71
N MET A 190 -9.48 8.52 -10.58
CA MET A 190 -10.74 8.86 -11.24
C MET A 190 -11.26 7.68 -12.06
N ARG A 191 -10.39 7.01 -12.83
CA ARG A 191 -10.76 5.81 -13.60
C ARG A 191 -11.26 4.68 -12.70
N ALA A 192 -10.56 4.40 -11.61
CA ALA A 192 -10.93 3.34 -10.68
C ALA A 192 -12.31 3.58 -10.05
N LEU A 193 -12.60 4.82 -9.63
CA LEU A 193 -13.87 5.15 -8.99
C LEU A 193 -15.05 5.06 -9.97
N THR A 194 -14.87 5.53 -11.20
CA THR A 194 -15.95 5.62 -12.20
C THR A 194 -16.14 4.35 -13.03
N HIS A 195 -15.05 3.68 -13.43
CA HIS A 195 -15.07 2.54 -14.35
C HIS A 195 -14.38 1.28 -13.79
N GLY A 196 -13.72 1.37 -12.64
CA GLY A 196 -12.92 0.25 -12.11
C GLY A 196 -11.80 -0.14 -13.08
N THR A 197 -11.73 -1.43 -13.43
CA THR A 197 -10.73 -2.02 -14.33
C THR A 197 -11.24 -2.30 -15.74
N GLU A 198 -12.42 -1.78 -16.10
CA GLU A 198 -12.89 -1.84 -17.49
C GLU A 198 -11.82 -1.24 -18.42
N ASP A 199 -11.52 -1.91 -19.53
CA ASP A 199 -10.47 -1.52 -20.50
C ASP A 199 -9.14 -1.04 -19.88
N ALA A 200 -8.75 -1.63 -18.74
CA ALA A 200 -7.60 -1.20 -17.95
C ALA A 200 -6.31 -1.11 -18.79
N ASP A 201 -6.05 -2.09 -19.66
CA ASP A 201 -4.83 -2.09 -20.49
C ASP A 201 -4.77 -0.93 -21.47
N HIS A 202 -5.87 -0.63 -22.16
CA HIS A 202 -5.93 0.50 -23.08
C HIS A 202 -5.79 1.83 -22.33
N PHE A 203 -6.50 1.96 -21.21
CA PHE A 203 -6.37 3.12 -20.33
C PHE A 203 -4.93 3.31 -19.84
N SER A 204 -4.30 2.25 -19.31
CA SER A 204 -2.96 2.32 -18.73
C SER A 204 -1.91 2.67 -19.77
N ARG A 205 -1.99 2.14 -21.00
CA ARG A 205 -1.10 2.51 -22.11
C ARG A 205 -1.24 3.99 -22.47
N ARG A 206 -2.48 4.47 -22.63
CA ARG A 206 -2.74 5.87 -22.99
C ARG A 206 -2.24 6.84 -21.93
N ILE A 207 -2.42 6.52 -20.65
CA ILE A 207 -1.91 7.37 -19.55
C ILE A 207 -0.38 7.30 -19.48
N ALA A 208 0.24 6.11 -19.63
CA ALA A 208 1.70 5.99 -19.68
C ALA A 208 2.32 6.78 -20.83
N ASP A 209 1.70 6.76 -22.01
CA ASP A 209 2.14 7.55 -23.16
C ASP A 209 2.06 9.06 -22.91
N ALA A 210 0.99 9.52 -22.22
CA ALA A 210 0.84 10.91 -21.82
C ALA A 210 1.88 11.33 -20.77
N LEU A 211 2.10 10.49 -19.75
CA LEU A 211 3.13 10.73 -18.73
C LEU A 211 4.54 10.76 -19.34
N TYR A 212 4.81 9.90 -20.32
CA TYR A 212 6.07 9.89 -21.06
C TYR A 212 6.28 11.19 -21.84
N ALA A 213 5.23 11.73 -22.46
CA ALA A 213 5.30 13.03 -23.13
C ALA A 213 5.55 14.18 -22.14
N VAL A 214 4.90 14.16 -20.98
CA VAL A 214 5.16 15.13 -19.90
C VAL A 214 6.61 15.03 -19.40
N ALA A 215 7.12 13.82 -19.19
CA ALA A 215 8.49 13.59 -18.74
C ALA A 215 9.57 14.08 -19.74
N GLN A 216 9.21 14.22 -21.02
CA GLN A 216 10.08 14.77 -22.07
C GLN A 216 10.05 16.31 -22.12
N THR A 217 9.14 16.95 -21.39
CA THR A 217 8.95 18.40 -21.43
C THR A 217 9.72 19.05 -20.26
N PRO A 218 10.62 20.01 -20.52
CA PRO A 218 11.29 20.77 -19.46
C PRO A 218 10.27 21.55 -18.63
N THR A 219 10.62 21.85 -17.38
CA THR A 219 9.73 22.65 -16.54
C THR A 219 9.75 24.09 -17.05
N SER A 220 8.58 24.66 -17.34
CA SER A 220 8.48 26.06 -17.75
C SER A 220 8.55 26.95 -16.51
N ASP A 221 9.58 27.77 -16.41
CA ASP A 221 9.71 28.86 -15.41
C ASP A 221 8.52 29.85 -15.43
#